data_AF-A0A7Y6ZKU4-F1
#
_entry.id   AF-A0A7Y6ZKU4-F1
#
_cell.length_a   1.000
_cell.length_b   1.000
_cell.length_c   1.000
_cell.angle_alpha   90.00
_cell.angle_beta   90.00
_cell.angle_gamma   90.00
#
_symmetry.space_group_name_H-M   'P 1'
#
loop_
_entity.id
_entity.type
_entity.pdbx_description
1 polymer ?
#
loop_
_entity_poly.entity_id
_entity_poly.type
_entity_poly.pdbx_seq_one_letter_code
_entity_poly.pdbx_strand_id
1 'polypeptide(L)'
;NLRLDAWILPFLNVYGIVGQTKKADINVNLVKPIPLDVTTQVSGTYVGYGLMTAGAIGRIFVSLDMNQSYNYNPRLDDPAKITIFGLRTGPVFRFPKKPEMNVTIWGGAMYSSFNGETSGNIPTLELAPNAPAKIDELKGNLDTWYEGLSPADRLKYAIIYNRLGEGLDNLGESIEDSYIQYSFNKSIDNPWNMLIGAQWQINYRWQIRTEAQILGDRTAGLFSLNYRFGIKGKNWFSK
;
A
#
# COMPACT_ATOMS: atom_id res chain seq x y z
N ASN A 1 0.07 9.70 8.33
CA ASN A 1 1.22 8.90 8.80
C ASN A 1 1.94 9.68 9.88
N LEU A 2 2.77 9.00 10.68
CA LEU A 2 3.63 9.60 11.69
C LEU A 2 5.09 9.32 11.29
N ARG A 3 5.93 10.34 11.37
CA ARG A 3 7.38 10.24 11.17
C ARG A 3 8.07 10.74 12.43
N LEU A 4 9.03 9.96 12.92
CA LEU A 4 9.92 10.36 14.01
C LEU A 4 11.35 10.35 13.47
N ASP A 5 12.07 11.45 13.62
CA ASP A 5 13.41 11.61 13.07
C ASP A 5 14.40 12.22 14.06
N ALA A 6 15.67 11.92 13.85
CA ALA A 6 16.79 12.46 14.59
C ALA A 6 17.95 12.79 13.66
N TRP A 7 18.53 13.98 13.83
CA TRP A 7 19.79 14.34 13.18
C TRP A 7 20.94 13.79 14.01
N ILE A 8 21.59 12.73 13.52
CA ILE A 8 22.73 12.09 14.18
C ILE A 8 24.03 12.86 13.88
N LEU A 9 24.13 13.42 12.67
CA LEU A 9 25.21 14.33 12.27
C LEU A 9 24.59 15.62 11.71
N PRO A 10 25.36 16.72 11.58
CA PRO A 10 24.86 17.99 11.03
C PRO A 10 24.27 17.88 9.61
N PHE A 11 24.60 16.80 8.91
CA PHE A 11 24.16 16.52 7.55
C PHE A 11 23.39 15.20 7.43
N LEU A 12 23.25 14.39 8.48
CA LEU A 12 22.63 13.06 8.43
C LEU A 12 21.42 12.97 9.38
N ASN A 13 20.26 12.73 8.79
CA ASN A 13 18.99 12.48 9.46
C ASN A 13 18.61 11.01 9.31
N VAL A 14 18.22 10.38 10.41
CA VAL A 14 17.68 9.01 10.45
C VAL A 14 16.26 9.09 10.97
N TYR A 15 15.34 8.34 10.37
CA TYR A 15 13.94 8.43 10.73
C TYR A 15 13.19 7.12 10.57
N GLY A 16 12.16 6.96 11.40
CA GLY A 16 11.15 5.90 11.29
C GLY A 16 9.81 6.49 10.82
N ILE A 17 9.06 5.69 10.07
CA ILE A 17 7.70 6.03 9.64
C ILE A 17 6.73 4.91 10.02
N VAL A 18 5.53 5.30 10.45
CA VAL A 18 4.40 4.40 10.64
C VAL A 18 3.13 5.07 10.11
N GLY A 19 2.28 4.31 9.44
CA GLY A 19 1.05 4.85 8.88
C GLY A 19 0.05 3.78 8.55
N GLN A 20 -1.15 4.25 8.23
CA GLN A 20 -2.22 3.40 7.71
C GLN A 20 -2.67 3.94 6.36
N THR A 21 -2.85 3.04 5.41
CA THR A 21 -3.52 3.28 4.15
C THR A 21 -5.00 3.00 4.36
N LYS A 22 -5.83 4.05 4.33
CA LYS A 22 -7.25 3.94 4.70
C LYS A 22 -8.15 3.44 3.57
N LYS A 23 -7.81 3.72 2.32
CA LYS A 23 -8.53 3.30 1.11
C LYS A 23 -7.53 3.22 -0.05
N ALA A 24 -7.08 2.03 -0.38
CA ALA A 24 -6.43 1.76 -1.66
C ALA A 24 -7.44 0.98 -2.51
N ASP A 25 -7.94 1.61 -3.57
CA ASP A 25 -8.70 0.91 -4.60
C ASP A 25 -7.70 0.16 -5.46
N ILE A 26 -7.66 -1.17 -5.32
CA ILE A 26 -6.85 -2.03 -6.17
C ILE A 26 -7.78 -2.56 -7.26
N ASN A 27 -7.55 -2.10 -8.48
CA ASN A 27 -8.16 -2.66 -9.67
C ASN A 27 -7.24 -3.74 -10.22
N VAL A 28 -7.66 -4.99 -10.10
CA VAL A 28 -7.00 -6.12 -10.78
C VAL A 28 -7.81 -6.42 -12.02
N ASN A 29 -7.18 -6.22 -13.18
CA ASN A 29 -7.74 -6.64 -14.46
C ASN A 29 -7.03 -7.94 -14.86
N LEU A 30 -7.71 -9.08 -14.73
CA LEU A 30 -7.27 -10.30 -15.36
C LEU A 30 -7.81 -10.31 -16.78
N VAL A 31 -6.94 -10.36 -17.78
CA VAL A 31 -7.36 -10.42 -19.20
C VAL A 31 -7.61 -11.87 -19.65
N LYS A 32 -6.96 -12.85 -19.00
CA LYS A 32 -7.03 -14.29 -19.30
C LYS A 32 -6.78 -15.12 -18.02
N PRO A 33 -7.29 -16.36 -17.95
CA PRO A 33 -8.16 -17.04 -18.92
C PRO A 33 -9.62 -16.55 -18.88
N ILE A 34 -10.02 -15.82 -17.84
CA ILE A 34 -11.35 -15.22 -17.70
C ILE A 34 -11.16 -13.72 -17.45
N PRO A 35 -11.82 -12.84 -18.23
CA PRO A 35 -11.79 -11.41 -17.98
C PRO A 35 -12.46 -11.12 -16.63
N LEU A 36 -11.69 -10.71 -15.64
CA LEU A 36 -12.17 -10.41 -14.29
C LEU A 36 -11.67 -9.03 -13.88
N ASP A 37 -12.61 -8.13 -13.62
CA ASP A 37 -12.36 -6.82 -13.04
C ASP A 37 -12.74 -6.86 -11.57
N VAL A 38 -11.74 -6.97 -10.69
CA VAL A 38 -11.97 -6.93 -9.25
C VAL A 38 -11.46 -5.61 -8.71
N THR A 39 -12.38 -4.76 -8.27
CA THR A 39 -12.07 -3.59 -7.45
C THR A 39 -12.21 -3.98 -6.00
N THR A 40 -11.08 -4.06 -5.29
CA THR A 40 -11.12 -4.30 -3.85
C THR A 40 -10.53 -3.14 -3.08
N GLN A 41 -11.19 -2.77 -1.98
CA GLN A 41 -10.63 -1.84 -1.02
C GLN A 41 -9.74 -2.62 -0.07
N VAL A 42 -8.50 -2.15 0.07
CA VAL A 42 -7.57 -2.69 1.06
C VAL A 42 -7.17 -1.59 2.01
N SER A 43 -7.34 -1.85 3.30
CA SER A 43 -6.67 -1.12 4.36
C SER A 43 -5.41 -1.87 4.79
N GLY A 44 -4.31 -1.12 5.00
CA GLY A 44 -3.03 -1.71 5.35
C GLY A 44 -2.26 -0.81 6.29
N THR A 45 -1.45 -1.41 7.16
CA THR A 45 -0.50 -0.67 8.01
C THR A 45 0.86 -0.76 7.37
N TYR A 46 1.60 0.35 7.34
CA TYR A 46 2.98 0.32 6.90
C TYR A 46 3.90 0.86 7.97
N VAL A 47 5.08 0.23 8.04
CA VAL A 47 6.20 0.69 8.85
C VAL A 47 7.41 0.82 7.95
N GLY A 48 8.30 1.73 8.28
CA GLY A 48 9.49 1.94 7.49
C GLY A 48 10.53 2.73 8.23
N TYR A 49 11.71 2.77 7.63
CA TYR A 49 12.81 3.59 8.08
C TYR A 49 13.45 4.28 6.89
N GLY A 50 14.19 5.33 7.18
CA GLY A 50 14.91 6.04 6.14
C GLY A 50 16.08 6.83 6.66
N LEU A 51 16.90 7.21 5.71
CA LEU A 51 18.11 7.99 5.86
C LEU A 51 17.98 9.19 4.94
N MET A 52 18.35 10.37 5.40
CA MET A 52 18.42 11.56 4.59
C MET A 52 19.73 12.27 4.88
N THR A 53 20.50 12.56 3.84
CA THR A 53 21.63 13.47 3.92
C THR A 53 21.28 14.80 3.28
N ALA A 54 21.71 15.90 3.90
CA ALA A 54 21.48 17.22 3.35
C ALA A 54 22.62 18.18 3.68
N GLY A 55 22.88 19.08 2.74
CA GLY A 55 23.85 20.15 2.88
C GLY A 55 23.45 21.36 2.03
N ALA A 56 24.16 22.46 2.22
CA ALA A 56 23.99 23.64 1.39
C ALA A 56 25.34 24.19 0.96
N ILE A 57 25.46 24.55 -0.31
CA ILE A 57 26.59 25.26 -0.90
C ILE A 57 26.10 26.66 -1.27
N GLY A 58 26.52 27.66 -0.49
CA GLY A 58 26.03 29.04 -0.64
C GLY A 58 24.53 29.15 -0.36
N ARG A 59 23.75 29.47 -1.41
CA ARG A 59 22.28 29.60 -1.37
C ARG A 59 21.54 28.40 -1.94
N ILE A 60 22.23 27.37 -2.38
CA ILE A 60 21.63 26.16 -2.93
C ILE A 60 21.74 25.04 -1.90
N PHE A 61 20.62 24.40 -1.56
CA PHE A 61 20.64 23.17 -0.79
C PHE A 61 20.60 21.96 -1.73
N VAL A 62 21.16 20.86 -1.26
CA VAL A 62 21.06 19.55 -1.88
C VAL A 62 20.72 18.54 -0.80
N SER A 63 19.82 17.62 -1.09
CA SER A 63 19.55 16.48 -0.23
C SER A 63 19.38 15.19 -1.01
N LEU A 64 19.85 14.10 -0.40
CA LEU A 64 19.64 12.74 -0.84
C LEU A 64 18.90 11.99 0.25
N ASP A 65 17.93 11.17 -0.10
CA ASP A 65 17.21 10.35 0.86
C ASP A 65 16.94 8.94 0.32
N MET A 66 16.94 7.99 1.25
CA MET A 66 16.52 6.63 1.03
C MET A 66 15.42 6.32 2.06
N ASN A 67 14.33 5.74 1.58
CA ASN A 67 13.24 5.26 2.41
C ASN A 67 12.97 3.80 2.09
N GLN A 68 12.91 2.95 3.11
CA GLN A 68 12.46 1.57 3.00
C GLN A 68 11.16 1.44 3.80
N SER A 69 10.09 0.99 3.14
CA SER A 69 8.81 0.72 3.78
C SER A 69 8.37 -0.72 3.55
N TYR A 70 7.68 -1.26 4.55
CA TYR A 70 7.06 -2.57 4.60
C TYR A 70 5.57 -2.36 4.78
N ASN A 71 4.77 -2.78 3.81
CA ASN A 71 3.33 -2.59 3.79
C ASN A 71 2.66 -3.92 4.14
N TYR A 72 2.06 -3.99 5.33
CA TYR A 72 1.29 -5.13 5.79
C TYR A 72 -0.14 -5.00 5.29
N ASN A 73 -0.62 -6.06 4.67
CA ASN A 73 -1.94 -6.18 4.10
C ASN A 73 -2.47 -7.58 4.45
N PRO A 74 -3.70 -7.73 4.98
CA PRO A 74 -4.28 -9.03 5.30
C PRO A 74 -4.33 -10.02 4.14
N ARG A 75 -4.25 -9.54 2.90
CA ARG A 75 -4.31 -10.35 1.68
C ARG A 75 -2.94 -10.84 1.18
N LEU A 76 -1.85 -10.48 1.85
CA LEU A 76 -0.48 -10.86 1.46
C LEU A 76 0.15 -11.72 2.56
N ASP A 77 0.79 -12.82 2.17
CA ASP A 77 1.53 -13.67 3.11
C ASP A 77 2.76 -12.92 3.66
N ASP A 78 3.44 -12.17 2.80
CA ASP A 78 4.61 -11.35 3.11
C ASP A 78 4.35 -9.85 2.89
N PRO A 79 4.96 -8.96 3.71
CA PRO A 79 4.78 -7.53 3.54
C PRO A 79 5.44 -7.03 2.25
N ALA A 80 4.70 -6.21 1.50
CA ALA A 80 5.21 -5.61 0.28
C ALA A 80 6.29 -4.56 0.60
N LYS A 81 7.48 -4.77 0.03
CA LYS A 81 8.68 -3.94 0.28
C LYS A 81 8.83 -2.89 -0.80
N ILE A 82 8.87 -1.63 -0.39
CA ILE A 82 9.08 -0.48 -1.29
C ILE A 82 10.31 0.27 -0.83
N THR A 83 11.28 0.41 -1.74
CA THR A 83 12.48 1.22 -1.53
C THR A 83 12.37 2.46 -2.41
N ILE A 84 12.57 3.63 -1.83
CA ILE A 84 12.50 4.89 -2.56
C ILE A 84 13.77 5.69 -2.31
N PHE A 85 14.39 6.14 -3.39
CA PHE A 85 15.51 7.07 -3.38
C PHE A 85 15.04 8.44 -3.88
N GLY A 86 15.45 9.49 -3.21
CA GLY A 86 15.12 10.87 -3.55
C GLY A 86 16.36 11.72 -3.69
N LEU A 87 16.36 12.59 -4.71
CA LEU A 87 17.31 13.70 -4.86
C LEU A 87 16.50 14.99 -4.93
N ARG A 88 16.86 15.98 -4.12
CA ARG A 88 16.22 17.30 -4.09
C ARG A 88 17.28 18.39 -4.10
N THR A 89 17.02 19.47 -4.82
CA THR A 89 17.90 20.64 -4.86
C THR A 89 17.12 21.92 -5.12
N GLY A 90 17.60 23.03 -4.59
CA GLY A 90 17.00 24.33 -4.88
C GLY A 90 17.51 25.48 -4.02
N PRO A 91 16.99 26.70 -4.25
CA PRO A 91 17.40 27.89 -3.53
C PRO A 91 16.83 27.96 -2.10
N VAL A 92 17.65 28.49 -1.19
CA VAL A 92 17.29 28.86 0.19
C VAL A 92 17.26 30.38 0.31
N PHE A 93 16.08 30.92 0.60
CA PHE A 93 15.84 32.32 0.85
C PHE A 93 15.82 32.57 2.37
N ARG A 94 16.82 33.28 2.88
CA ARG A 94 16.91 33.70 4.29
C ARG A 94 16.42 35.13 4.45
N PHE A 95 15.68 35.41 5.52
CA PHE A 95 15.22 36.76 5.82
C PHE A 95 16.29 37.53 6.60
N PRO A 96 16.78 38.69 6.12
CA PRO A 96 17.86 39.42 6.79
C PRO A 96 17.54 39.84 8.23
N LYS A 97 16.27 40.14 8.51
CA LYS A 97 15.80 40.58 9.84
C LYS A 97 15.42 39.43 10.79
N LYS A 98 15.37 38.19 10.29
CA LYS A 98 14.97 36.98 11.05
C LYS A 98 15.80 35.77 10.59
N PRO A 99 17.06 35.63 11.05
CA PRO A 99 17.97 34.58 10.57
C PRO A 99 17.49 33.15 10.86
N GLU A 100 16.60 32.97 11.84
CA GLU A 100 15.94 31.71 12.18
C GLU A 100 14.87 31.27 11.16
N MET A 101 14.45 32.18 10.29
CA MET A 101 13.38 31.98 9.32
C MET A 101 13.96 31.86 7.91
N ASN A 102 13.49 30.87 7.16
CA ASN A 102 13.85 30.70 5.75
C ASN A 102 12.72 30.07 4.95
N VAL A 103 12.71 30.36 3.65
CA VAL A 103 11.88 29.68 2.65
C VAL A 103 12.80 28.95 1.70
N THR A 104 12.51 27.68 1.45
CA THR A 104 13.25 26.85 0.50
C THR A 104 12.27 26.34 -0.53
N ILE A 105 12.64 26.42 -1.80
CA ILE A 105 11.87 25.85 -2.91
C ILE A 105 12.79 24.86 -3.60
N TRP A 106 12.26 23.74 -4.10
CA TRP A 106 13.07 22.74 -4.77
C TRP A 106 12.36 22.04 -5.92
N GLY A 107 13.19 21.55 -6.82
CA GLY A 107 12.86 20.48 -7.74
C GLY A 107 13.71 19.24 -7.42
N GLY A 108 13.28 18.09 -7.92
CA GLY A 108 14.04 16.87 -7.74
C GLY A 108 13.46 15.68 -8.48
N ALA A 109 14.05 14.53 -8.21
CA ALA A 109 13.65 13.25 -8.78
C ALA A 109 13.58 12.20 -7.66
N MET A 110 12.65 11.26 -7.82
CA MET A 110 12.41 10.16 -6.92
C MET A 110 12.43 8.87 -7.73
N TYR A 111 13.28 7.92 -7.36
CA TYR A 111 13.33 6.58 -7.93
C TYR A 111 12.70 5.61 -6.94
N SER A 112 11.65 4.92 -7.36
CA SER A 112 10.96 3.90 -6.56
C SER A 112 11.25 2.52 -7.12
N SER A 113 11.60 1.59 -6.24
CA SER A 113 11.73 0.17 -6.52
C SER A 113 10.76 -0.61 -5.65
N PHE A 114 10.10 -1.60 -6.25
CA PHE A 114 9.15 -2.49 -5.58
C PHE A 114 9.71 -3.89 -5.68
N ASN A 115 9.92 -4.56 -4.54
CA ASN A 115 10.26 -5.97 -4.57
C ASN A 115 8.95 -6.76 -4.55
N GLY A 116 8.56 -7.29 -5.72
CA GLY A 116 7.18 -7.57 -6.04
C GLY A 116 6.76 -9.02 -6.12
N GLU A 117 7.56 -9.95 -5.58
CA GLU A 117 7.05 -11.29 -5.30
C GLU A 117 6.00 -11.16 -4.19
N THR A 118 4.76 -11.45 -4.56
CA THR A 118 3.64 -11.35 -3.64
C THR A 118 2.76 -12.56 -3.83
N SER A 119 2.76 -13.45 -2.83
CA SER A 119 1.80 -14.54 -2.70
C SER A 119 0.70 -14.17 -1.71
N GLY A 120 -0.46 -14.77 -1.92
CA GLY A 120 -1.56 -14.68 -0.99
C GLY A 120 -2.68 -15.64 -1.35
N ASN A 121 -3.74 -15.59 -0.56
CA ASN A 121 -4.95 -16.37 -0.74
C ASN A 121 -6.18 -15.47 -0.82
N ILE A 122 -7.15 -15.86 -1.64
CA ILE A 122 -8.48 -15.27 -1.68
C ILE A 122 -9.47 -16.39 -1.37
N PRO A 123 -10.33 -16.25 -0.35
CA PRO A 123 -11.42 -17.20 -0.12
C PRO A 123 -12.28 -17.32 -1.38
N THR A 124 -12.61 -18.54 -1.80
CA THR A 124 -13.40 -18.77 -3.04
C THR A 124 -14.76 -18.09 -2.97
N LEU A 125 -15.33 -17.95 -1.77
CA LEU A 125 -16.58 -17.24 -1.51
C LEU A 125 -16.52 -15.74 -1.81
N GLU A 126 -15.35 -15.08 -1.72
CA GLU A 126 -15.22 -13.68 -2.16
C GLU A 126 -15.32 -13.54 -3.69
N LEU A 127 -14.94 -14.58 -4.44
CA LEU A 127 -14.98 -14.60 -5.90
C LEU A 127 -16.34 -15.02 -6.44
N ALA A 128 -17.03 -15.91 -5.72
CA ALA A 128 -18.35 -16.41 -6.09
C ALA A 128 -19.33 -16.32 -4.91
N PRO A 129 -19.70 -15.10 -4.47
CA PRO A 129 -20.53 -14.89 -3.28
C PRO A 129 -21.94 -15.51 -3.41
N ASN A 130 -22.42 -15.67 -4.64
CA ASN A 130 -23.72 -16.27 -4.93
C ASN A 130 -23.67 -17.79 -5.13
N ALA A 131 -22.49 -18.41 -5.10
CA ALA A 131 -22.35 -19.85 -5.34
C ALA A 131 -23.08 -20.71 -4.29
N PRO A 132 -23.01 -20.43 -2.96
CA PRO A 132 -23.74 -21.22 -1.97
C PRO A 132 -25.25 -21.18 -2.23
N ALA A 133 -25.82 -19.98 -2.39
CA ALA A 133 -27.25 -19.80 -2.67
C ALA A 133 -27.70 -20.55 -3.93
N LYS A 134 -26.85 -20.62 -4.96
CA LYS A 134 -27.16 -21.34 -6.20
C LYS A 134 -27.05 -22.87 -6.04
N ILE A 135 -26.14 -23.34 -5.19
CA ILE A 135 -26.03 -24.77 -4.85
C ILE A 135 -27.26 -25.19 -4.04
N ASP A 136 -27.69 -24.36 -3.10
CA ASP A 136 -28.91 -24.60 -2.32
C ASP A 136 -30.17 -24.62 -3.22
N GLU A 137 -30.25 -23.72 -4.21
CA GLU A 137 -31.32 -23.74 -5.21
C GLU A 137 -31.32 -25.06 -6.02
N LEU A 138 -30.14 -25.54 -6.43
CA LEU A 138 -30.01 -26.81 -7.14
C LEU A 138 -30.41 -28.01 -6.28
N LYS A 139 -30.08 -28.01 -4.98
CA LYS A 139 -30.55 -29.02 -4.02
C LYS A 139 -32.06 -29.00 -3.88
N GLY A 140 -32.66 -27.83 -3.68
CA GLY A 140 -34.12 -27.70 -3.58
C GLY A 140 -34.85 -28.18 -4.84
N ASN A 141 -34.29 -27.91 -6.02
CA ASN A 141 -34.82 -28.42 -7.29
C ASN A 141 -34.69 -29.95 -7.40
N LEU A 142 -33.58 -30.53 -6.93
CA LEU A 142 -33.35 -31.97 -6.91
C LEU A 142 -34.34 -32.68 -5.96
N ASP A 143 -34.56 -32.12 -4.76
CA ASP A 143 -35.52 -32.63 -3.77
C ASP A 143 -36.94 -32.58 -4.33
N THR A 144 -37.34 -31.44 -4.89
CA THR A 144 -38.66 -31.26 -5.52
C THR A 144 -38.89 -32.27 -6.64
N TRP A 145 -37.88 -32.51 -7.49
CA TRP A 145 -37.96 -33.52 -8.54
C TRP A 145 -38.14 -34.92 -7.96
N TYR A 146 -37.33 -35.32 -6.98
CA TYR A 146 -37.38 -36.66 -6.39
C TYR A 146 -38.68 -36.92 -5.64
N GLU A 147 -39.17 -35.93 -4.89
CA GLU A 147 -40.46 -35.98 -4.21
C GLU A 147 -41.64 -35.95 -5.20
N GLY A 148 -41.47 -35.41 -6.40
CA GLY A 148 -42.48 -35.45 -7.45
C GLY A 148 -42.69 -36.84 -8.09
N LEU A 149 -41.80 -37.80 -7.85
CA LEU A 149 -41.85 -39.14 -8.46
C LEU A 149 -42.84 -40.09 -7.77
N SER A 150 -43.34 -41.07 -8.53
CA SER A 150 -44.15 -42.18 -8.00
C SER A 150 -43.34 -43.05 -7.03
N PRO A 151 -43.98 -43.78 -6.08
CA PRO A 151 -43.25 -44.61 -5.11
C PRO A 151 -42.31 -45.64 -5.73
N ALA A 152 -42.70 -46.25 -6.87
CA ALA A 152 -41.86 -47.22 -7.57
C ALA A 152 -40.67 -46.56 -8.27
N ASP A 153 -40.81 -45.34 -8.76
CA ASP A 153 -39.73 -44.63 -9.44
C ASP A 153 -38.74 -44.01 -8.45
N ARG A 154 -39.21 -43.58 -7.27
CA ARG A 154 -38.31 -43.16 -6.18
C ARG A 154 -37.32 -44.25 -5.79
N LEU A 155 -37.75 -45.52 -5.76
CA LEU A 155 -36.87 -46.66 -5.49
C LEU A 155 -35.83 -46.88 -6.60
N LYS A 156 -36.22 -46.69 -7.87
CA LYS A 156 -35.30 -46.82 -9.01
C LYS A 156 -34.24 -45.73 -9.03
N TYR A 157 -34.60 -44.51 -8.68
CA TYR A 157 -33.73 -43.34 -8.76
C TYR A 157 -33.04 -42.96 -7.44
N ALA A 158 -33.32 -43.65 -6.33
CA ALA A 158 -32.76 -43.37 -5.01
C ALA A 158 -31.23 -43.26 -4.99
N ILE A 159 -30.55 -44.16 -5.70
CA ILE A 159 -29.08 -44.17 -5.79
C ILE A 159 -28.55 -42.90 -6.48
N ILE A 160 -29.22 -42.45 -7.54
CA ILE A 160 -28.83 -41.27 -8.30
C ILE A 160 -29.14 -40.01 -7.48
N TYR A 161 -30.32 -39.94 -6.86
CA TYR A 161 -30.70 -38.85 -5.96
C TYR A 161 -29.69 -38.66 -4.82
N ASN A 162 -29.39 -39.72 -4.06
CA ASN A 162 -28.45 -39.64 -2.94
C ASN A 162 -27.05 -39.20 -3.38
N ARG A 163 -26.54 -39.72 -4.50
CA ARG A 163 -25.22 -39.32 -5.04
C ARG A 163 -25.18 -37.87 -5.49
N LEU A 164 -26.26 -37.37 -6.09
CA LEU A 164 -26.33 -35.98 -6.52
C LEU A 164 -26.49 -35.03 -5.33
N GLY A 165 -27.29 -35.40 -4.33
CA GLY A 165 -27.42 -34.66 -3.07
C GLY A 165 -26.07 -34.53 -2.35
N GLU A 166 -25.41 -35.67 -2.12
CA GLU A 166 -24.07 -35.72 -1.51
C GLU A 166 -23.04 -34.93 -2.32
N GLY A 167 -23.11 -34.98 -3.66
CA GLY A 167 -22.24 -34.20 -4.53
C GLY A 167 -22.45 -32.69 -4.40
N LEU A 168 -23.70 -32.24 -4.25
CA LEU A 168 -24.03 -30.83 -4.04
C LEU A 168 -23.68 -30.37 -2.62
N ASP A 169 -23.83 -31.23 -1.60
CA ASP A 169 -23.38 -30.97 -0.23
C ASP A 169 -21.86 -30.75 -0.20
N ASN A 170 -21.10 -31.71 -0.73
CA ASN A 170 -19.65 -31.61 -0.83
C ASN A 170 -19.20 -30.38 -1.63
N LEU A 171 -19.91 -30.02 -2.70
CA LEU A 171 -19.60 -28.83 -3.49
C LEU A 171 -19.83 -27.54 -2.67
N GLY A 172 -20.94 -27.46 -1.93
CA GLY A 172 -21.23 -26.33 -1.05
C GLY A 172 -20.15 -26.13 0.01
N GLU A 173 -19.86 -27.19 0.77
CA GLU A 173 -18.81 -27.18 1.80
C GLU A 173 -17.43 -26.85 1.21
N SER A 174 -17.10 -27.43 0.05
CA SER A 174 -15.81 -27.18 -0.60
C SER A 174 -15.64 -25.72 -1.04
N ILE A 175 -16.71 -25.02 -1.43
CA ILE A 175 -16.62 -23.62 -1.86
C ILE A 175 -16.51 -22.69 -0.65
N GLU A 176 -17.14 -23.03 0.47
CA GLU A 176 -17.05 -22.24 1.71
C GLU A 176 -15.65 -22.32 2.34
N ASP A 177 -15.03 -23.51 2.35
CA ASP A 177 -13.72 -23.73 2.97
C ASP A 177 -12.52 -23.59 2.02
N SER A 178 -12.75 -23.46 0.71
CA SER A 178 -11.65 -23.34 -0.27
C SER A 178 -11.11 -21.92 -0.39
N TYR A 179 -9.84 -21.85 -0.78
CA TYR A 179 -9.15 -20.64 -1.13
C TYR A 179 -8.38 -20.83 -2.44
N ILE A 180 -8.28 -19.76 -3.23
CA ILE A 180 -7.40 -19.72 -4.40
C ILE A 180 -6.09 -19.08 -3.98
N GLN A 181 -5.00 -19.84 -4.08
CA GLN A 181 -3.65 -19.30 -3.90
C GLN A 181 -3.21 -18.63 -5.21
N TYR A 182 -2.65 -17.43 -5.09
CA TYR A 182 -2.11 -16.69 -6.22
C TYR A 182 -0.68 -16.22 -5.93
N SER A 183 0.10 -16.05 -6.99
CA SER A 183 1.42 -15.42 -6.95
C SER A 183 1.52 -14.43 -8.09
N PHE A 184 1.80 -13.17 -7.76
CA PHE A 184 2.05 -12.12 -8.73
C PHE A 184 3.51 -11.68 -8.64
N ASN A 185 4.13 -11.45 -9.79
CA ASN A 185 5.36 -10.68 -9.89
C ASN A 185 5.00 -9.26 -10.36
N LYS A 186 5.08 -8.30 -9.44
CA LYS A 186 4.71 -6.90 -9.70
C LYS A 186 5.96 -6.06 -9.95
N SER A 187 6.02 -5.39 -11.09
CA SER A 187 7.03 -4.37 -11.37
C SER A 187 6.41 -2.98 -11.41
N ILE A 188 7.21 -1.96 -11.13
CA ILE A 188 6.82 -0.57 -11.35
C ILE A 188 7.07 -0.26 -12.83
N ASP A 189 6.03 0.20 -13.54
CA ASP A 189 6.14 0.58 -14.96
C ASP A 189 7.06 1.81 -15.14
N ASN A 190 6.72 2.95 -14.51
CA ASN A 190 7.63 4.09 -14.41
C ASN A 190 8.20 4.25 -12.99
N PRO A 191 9.48 3.89 -12.76
CA PRO A 191 10.10 3.98 -11.43
C PRO A 191 10.51 5.42 -11.06
N TRP A 192 10.62 6.32 -12.04
CA TRP A 192 11.03 7.70 -11.83
C TRP A 192 9.83 8.64 -11.76
N ASN A 193 9.80 9.49 -10.72
CA ASN A 193 8.87 10.60 -10.58
C ASN A 193 9.63 11.89 -10.36
N MET A 194 9.22 13.00 -10.97
CA MET A 194 9.71 14.32 -10.58
C MET A 194 8.89 14.90 -9.44
N LEU A 195 9.58 15.65 -8.58
CA LEU A 195 9.00 16.33 -7.43
C LEU A 195 9.29 17.82 -7.49
N ILE A 196 8.33 18.61 -7.03
CA ILE A 196 8.48 20.03 -6.76
C ILE A 196 7.92 20.31 -5.38
N GLY A 197 8.60 21.16 -4.60
CA GLY A 197 8.15 21.44 -3.25
C GLY A 197 8.64 22.76 -2.70
N ALA A 198 8.05 23.10 -1.57
CA ALA A 198 8.39 24.28 -0.81
C ALA A 198 8.36 23.99 0.69
N GLN A 199 9.24 24.66 1.43
CA GLN A 199 9.38 24.53 2.86
C GLN A 199 9.53 25.91 3.44
N TRP A 200 8.75 26.18 4.47
CA TRP A 200 8.88 27.37 5.28
C TRP A 200 9.31 26.97 6.68
N GLN A 201 10.54 27.33 7.03
CA GLN A 201 11.02 27.29 8.40
C GLN A 201 10.60 28.59 9.08
N ILE A 202 9.66 28.50 10.01
CA ILE A 202 9.10 29.66 10.72
C ILE A 202 10.06 30.11 11.83
N ASN A 203 10.62 29.15 12.55
CA ASN A 203 11.63 29.36 13.59
C ASN A 203 12.44 28.07 13.79
N TYR A 204 13.32 28.02 14.80
CA TYR A 204 14.15 26.84 15.09
C TYR A 204 13.37 25.54 15.39
N ARG A 205 12.07 25.64 15.73
CA ARG A 205 11.24 24.49 16.13
C ARG A 205 10.20 24.13 15.07
N TRP A 206 9.58 25.12 14.44
CA TRP A 206 8.45 24.91 13.55
C TRP A 206 8.82 25.03 12.08
N GLN A 207 8.40 24.04 11.31
CA GLN A 207 8.63 24.00 9.88
C GLN A 207 7.43 23.37 9.16
N ILE A 208 6.94 24.05 8.13
CA ILE A 208 5.90 23.56 7.23
C ILE A 208 6.58 23.14 5.92
N ARG A 209 6.17 22.00 5.35
CA ARG A 209 6.64 21.54 4.06
C ARG A 209 5.47 21.01 3.23
N THR A 210 5.47 21.39 1.96
CA THR A 210 4.57 20.86 0.94
C THR A 210 5.40 20.34 -0.24
N GLU A 211 4.99 19.23 -0.83
CA GLU A 211 5.65 18.63 -1.99
C GLU A 211 4.61 17.97 -2.89
N ALA A 212 4.75 18.15 -4.20
CA ALA A 212 3.93 17.50 -5.21
C ALA A 212 4.83 16.64 -6.12
N GLN A 213 4.38 15.42 -6.40
CA GLN A 213 4.94 14.51 -7.41
C GLN A 213 4.05 14.61 -8.64
N ILE A 214 4.61 15.01 -9.77
CA ILE A 214 3.82 15.51 -10.92
C ILE A 214 4.18 14.90 -12.27
N LEU A 215 5.41 14.42 -12.47
CA LEU A 215 5.86 13.91 -13.77
C LEU A 215 6.28 12.43 -13.61
N GLY A 216 5.33 11.54 -13.93
CA GLY A 216 5.37 10.07 -13.83
C GLY A 216 3.95 9.50 -13.85
N ASP A 217 3.77 8.19 -13.67
CA ASP A 217 2.43 7.55 -13.58
C ASP A 217 1.72 7.84 -12.25
N ARG A 218 2.39 8.53 -11.34
CA ARG A 218 1.94 8.74 -9.95
C ARG A 218 1.87 10.22 -9.65
N THR A 219 0.64 10.68 -9.39
CA THR A 219 0.38 12.02 -8.84
C THR A 219 0.15 11.90 -7.35
N ALA A 220 1.01 12.50 -6.55
CA ALA A 220 0.90 12.47 -5.09
C ALA A 220 1.26 13.82 -4.48
N GLY A 221 0.57 14.19 -3.41
CA GLY A 221 0.84 15.40 -2.63
C GLY A 221 1.20 15.05 -1.20
N LEU A 222 2.19 15.75 -0.65
CA LEU A 222 2.58 15.67 0.75
C LEU A 222 2.42 17.05 1.38
N PHE A 223 1.70 17.10 2.50
CA PHE A 223 1.73 18.22 3.43
C PHE A 223 2.26 17.74 4.77
N SER A 224 3.20 18.48 5.35
CA SER A 224 3.84 18.12 6.62
C SER A 224 4.04 19.34 7.52
N LEU A 225 3.70 19.16 8.79
CA LEU A 225 3.99 20.08 9.87
C LEU A 225 5.01 19.39 10.80
N ASN A 226 6.17 20.02 10.97
CA ASN A 226 7.29 19.43 11.71
C ASN A 226 7.59 20.29 12.94
N TYR A 227 7.73 19.63 14.08
CA TYR A 227 8.17 20.24 15.33
C TYR A 227 9.51 19.61 15.77
N ARG A 228 10.56 20.42 15.88
CA ARG A 228 11.88 19.98 16.32
C ARG A 228 12.02 20.15 17.84
N PHE A 229 12.29 19.04 18.50
CA PHE A 229 12.73 19.00 19.89
C PHE A 229 14.25 19.17 19.93
N GLY A 230 14.75 20.02 20.81
CA GLY A 230 16.17 20.23 21.01
C GLY A 230 16.50 20.25 22.51
N ILE A 231 17.46 19.42 22.92
CA ILE A 231 18.16 19.56 24.19
C ILE A 231 19.27 20.59 23.95
N LYS A 232 19.43 21.60 24.83
CA LYS A 232 20.57 22.53 24.75
C LYS A 232 21.87 21.76 25.04
N GLY A 233 22.45 21.12 24.03
CA GLY A 233 23.80 20.60 24.10
C GLY A 233 24.81 21.75 24.08
N LYS A 234 25.86 21.68 24.90
CA LYS A 234 27.04 22.53 24.70
C LYS A 234 27.59 22.21 23.32
N ASN A 235 27.68 23.20 22.45
CA ASN A 235 28.20 23.04 21.10
C ASN A 235 29.73 22.99 21.18
N TRP A 236 30.33 21.81 21.29
CA TRP A 236 31.79 21.65 21.45
C TRP A 236 32.58 22.02 20.18
N PHE A 237 31.88 22.18 19.05
CA PHE A 237 32.46 22.56 17.75
C PHE A 237 32.23 24.03 17.37
N SER A 238 31.61 24.81 18.26
CA SER A 238 31.56 26.27 18.15
C SER A 238 32.87 26.85 18.68
N LYS A 239 33.89 26.96 17.82
CA LYS A 239 34.97 27.93 18.02
C LYS A 239 34.63 29.23 17.32
#